data_AF-A0A9N9H0K8-F1
#
_entry.id   AF-A0A9N9H0K8-F1
#
_cell.length_a   1.000
_cell.length_b   1.000
_cell.length_c   1.000
_cell.angle_alpha   90.00
_cell.angle_beta   90.00
_cell.angle_gamma   90.00
#
_symmetry.space_group_name_H-M   'P 1'
#
loop_
_entity.id
_entity.type
_entity.pdbx_description
1 polymer ?
#
loop_
_entity_poly.entity_id
_entity_poly.type
_entity_poly.pdbx_seq_one_letter_code
_entity_poly.pdbx_strand_id
1 'polypeptide(L)'
;GGTYKYYVRGAQYRGEEEDYIIESRRNKHIALYDRYLRKFQYGNALDAALRPASIKTDCYVAGTRAIVTVSLLYELIHRGGLRQALKGRDDVSLEPILNFLLKNINNMRYASLLVDVGETTLDMYASVLSQSPIIEKLISKLRTKVQQEVKIQTELSKVLGSLQMIMSKGIINKRAPDDINMQNEI
;
A
#
# COMPACT_ATOMS: atom_id res chain seq x y z
N GLY A 1 19.99 -3.58 -42.15
CA GLY A 1 19.77 -4.73 -41.24
C GLY A 1 20.88 -5.74 -41.47
N GLY A 2 21.57 -6.18 -40.41
CA GLY A 2 22.63 -7.19 -40.52
C GLY A 2 22.04 -8.58 -40.80
N THR A 3 22.70 -9.36 -41.66
CA THR A 3 22.29 -10.74 -41.99
C THR A 3 22.50 -11.68 -40.79
N TYR A 4 21.67 -12.73 -40.68
CA TYR A 4 21.71 -13.72 -39.59
C TYR A 4 23.12 -14.23 -39.28
N LYS A 5 23.97 -14.37 -40.30
CA LYS A 5 25.39 -14.76 -40.20
C LYS A 5 26.21 -13.92 -39.22
N TYR A 6 25.87 -12.65 -38.98
CA TYR A 6 26.61 -11.80 -38.03
C TYR A 6 26.26 -12.10 -36.57
N TYR A 7 25.02 -12.53 -36.29
CA TYR A 7 24.56 -12.84 -34.92
C TYR A 7 25.01 -14.23 -34.44
N VAL A 8 25.42 -15.11 -35.34
CA VAL A 8 25.90 -16.47 -35.00
C VAL A 8 27.43 -16.56 -34.91
N ARG A 9 28.17 -15.48 -35.28
CA ARG A 9 29.64 -15.46 -35.13
C ARG A 9 29.99 -15.44 -33.65
N GLY A 10 30.82 -16.39 -33.21
CA GLY A 10 31.24 -16.54 -31.81
C GLY A 10 30.40 -17.51 -30.98
N ALA A 11 29.27 -18.01 -31.49
CA ALA A 11 28.42 -18.97 -30.75
C ALA A 11 29.11 -20.33 -30.46
N GLN A 12 30.20 -20.65 -31.17
CA GLN A 12 31.02 -21.84 -30.94
C GLN A 12 32.37 -21.56 -30.27
N TYR A 13 32.62 -20.32 -29.85
CA TYR A 13 33.85 -20.01 -29.12
C TYR A 13 33.78 -20.62 -27.72
N ARG A 14 34.65 -21.59 -27.46
CA ARG A 14 34.90 -22.14 -26.12
C ARG A 14 36.09 -21.35 -25.59
N GLY A 15 35.86 -20.48 -24.62
CA GLY A 15 36.88 -19.58 -24.08
C GLY A 15 38.14 -20.32 -23.61
N GLU A 16 39.27 -19.61 -23.62
CA GLU A 16 40.55 -20.07 -23.06
C GLU A 16 40.47 -20.10 -21.52
N GLU A 17 41.37 -20.82 -20.85
CA GLU A 17 41.32 -21.07 -19.39
C GLU A 17 41.38 -19.79 -18.52
N GLU A 18 41.82 -18.65 -19.08
CA GLU A 18 41.88 -17.35 -18.41
C GLU A 18 40.70 -16.41 -18.74
N ASP A 19 39.72 -16.85 -19.52
CA ASP A 19 38.62 -15.99 -19.99
C ASP A 19 37.45 -15.94 -18.97
N TYR A 20 37.06 -14.73 -18.57
CA TYR A 20 35.96 -14.51 -17.61
C TYR A 20 34.61 -14.44 -18.35
N ILE A 21 33.88 -15.56 -18.34
CA ILE A 21 32.54 -15.64 -18.95
C ILE A 21 31.54 -14.87 -18.07
N ILE A 22 31.09 -13.70 -18.55
CA ILE A 22 30.00 -12.96 -17.92
C ILE A 22 28.68 -13.68 -18.25
N GLU A 23 28.04 -14.29 -17.25
CA GLU A 23 26.70 -14.84 -17.43
C GLU A 23 25.75 -13.78 -18.00
N SER A 24 25.05 -14.12 -19.10
CA SER A 24 24.07 -13.20 -19.67
C SER A 24 23.00 -12.89 -18.61
N ARG A 25 22.96 -11.65 -18.12
CA ARG A 25 21.93 -11.23 -17.16
C ARG A 25 20.57 -11.42 -17.82
N ARG A 26 19.78 -12.38 -17.34
CA ARG A 26 18.38 -12.55 -17.77
C ARG A 26 17.65 -11.24 -17.54
N ASN A 27 17.12 -10.64 -18.61
CA ASN A 27 16.30 -9.43 -18.48
C ASN A 27 15.10 -9.75 -17.58
N LYS A 28 15.10 -9.16 -16.38
CA LYS A 28 13.99 -9.30 -15.43
C LYS A 28 12.72 -8.82 -16.12
N HIS A 29 11.71 -9.67 -16.21
CA HIS A 29 10.43 -9.29 -16.80
C HIS A 29 9.84 -8.13 -15.99
N ILE A 30 9.79 -6.94 -16.60
CA ILE A 30 9.27 -5.73 -15.97
C ILE A 30 7.75 -5.87 -15.88
N ALA A 31 7.21 -5.69 -14.68
CA ALA A 31 5.78 -5.72 -14.46
C ALA A 31 5.07 -4.64 -15.29
N LEU A 32 3.84 -4.91 -15.71
CA LEU A 32 3.13 -4.02 -16.63
C LEU A 32 2.90 -2.61 -16.05
N TYR A 33 2.59 -2.53 -14.75
CA TYR A 33 2.46 -1.25 -14.05
C TYR A 33 3.77 -0.46 -14.00
N ASP A 34 4.92 -1.13 -13.81
CA ASP A 34 6.24 -0.49 -13.77
C ASP A 34 6.64 0.07 -15.15
N ARG A 35 6.24 -0.63 -16.23
CA ARG A 35 6.39 -0.11 -17.59
C ARG A 35 5.61 1.20 -17.81
N TYR A 36 4.40 1.30 -17.25
CA TYR A 36 3.61 2.53 -17.34
C TYR A 36 4.16 3.67 -16.48
N LEU A 37 4.69 3.36 -15.29
CA LEU A 37 5.38 4.35 -14.43
C LEU A 37 6.59 4.97 -15.14
N ARG A 38 7.40 4.15 -15.80
CA ARG A 38 8.57 4.64 -16.59
C ARG A 38 8.18 5.53 -17.76
N LYS A 39 6.94 5.44 -18.25
CA LYS A 39 6.39 6.26 -19.33
C LYS A 39 5.55 7.43 -18.84
N PHE A 40 5.52 7.71 -17.53
CA PHE A 40 4.69 8.75 -16.91
C PHE A 40 3.17 8.56 -17.17
N GLN A 41 2.74 7.33 -17.45
CA GLN A 41 1.34 6.98 -17.69
C GLN A 41 0.69 6.52 -16.38
N TYR A 42 0.46 7.45 -15.45
CA TYR A 42 0.03 7.12 -14.09
C TYR A 42 -1.37 6.51 -14.00
N GLY A 43 -2.33 6.95 -14.82
CA GLY A 43 -3.67 6.36 -14.87
C GLY A 43 -3.63 4.88 -15.27
N ASN A 44 -2.95 4.58 -16.38
CA ASN A 44 -2.75 3.21 -16.86
C ASN A 44 -1.99 2.33 -15.86
N ALA A 45 -1.03 2.91 -15.13
CA ALA A 45 -0.28 2.20 -14.09
C ALA A 45 -1.21 1.79 -12.93
N LEU A 46 -2.07 2.71 -12.48
CA LEU A 46 -3.04 2.45 -11.42
C LEU A 46 -4.06 1.39 -11.85
N ASP A 47 -4.60 1.48 -13.06
CA ASP A 47 -5.53 0.49 -13.60
C ASP A 47 -4.90 -0.89 -13.72
N ALA A 48 -3.63 -0.93 -14.17
CA ALA A 48 -2.89 -2.18 -14.26
C ALA A 48 -2.71 -2.87 -12.90
N ALA A 49 -2.56 -2.10 -11.81
CA ALA A 49 -2.42 -2.63 -10.46
C ALA A 49 -3.75 -2.97 -9.78
N LEU A 50 -4.88 -2.41 -10.23
CA LEU A 50 -6.22 -2.66 -9.70
C LEU A 50 -6.95 -3.84 -10.37
N ARG A 51 -6.42 -4.35 -11.48
CA ARG A 51 -7.08 -5.45 -12.23
C ARG A 51 -7.26 -6.73 -11.38
N PRO A 52 -8.44 -7.36 -11.44
CA PRO A 52 -8.71 -8.61 -10.74
C PRO A 52 -7.87 -9.76 -11.29
N ALA A 53 -7.63 -10.75 -10.43
CA ALA A 53 -6.68 -11.87 -10.60
C ALA A 53 -6.97 -12.88 -11.73
N SER A 54 -7.93 -12.60 -12.62
CA SER A 54 -8.34 -13.53 -13.68
C SER A 54 -7.24 -13.77 -14.72
N ILE A 55 -6.23 -12.90 -14.80
CA ILE A 55 -5.11 -13.04 -15.72
C ILE A 55 -3.92 -13.64 -14.96
N LYS A 56 -3.63 -14.93 -15.23
CA LYS A 56 -2.49 -15.73 -14.76
C LYS A 56 -1.10 -15.21 -15.23
N THR A 57 -0.97 -13.95 -15.66
CA THR A 57 0.32 -13.45 -16.18
C THR A 57 1.30 -13.05 -15.08
N ASP A 58 0.81 -12.83 -13.85
CA ASP A 58 1.65 -12.29 -12.79
C ASP A 58 1.62 -13.24 -11.59
N CYS A 59 2.77 -13.83 -11.29
CA CYS A 59 3.05 -14.74 -10.18
C CYS A 59 2.91 -14.04 -8.81
N TYR A 60 1.67 -13.69 -8.43
CA TYR A 60 1.41 -13.07 -7.14
C TYR A 60 0.34 -13.84 -6.37
N VAL A 61 0.70 -14.18 -5.13
CA VAL A 61 -0.21 -14.65 -4.08
C VAL A 61 -1.23 -13.54 -3.80
N ALA A 62 -2.49 -13.90 -3.54
CA ALA A 62 -3.59 -12.94 -3.40
C ALA A 62 -3.33 -11.80 -2.39
N GLY A 63 -2.54 -12.04 -1.34
CA GLY A 63 -2.12 -11.03 -0.36
C GLY A 63 -1.06 -10.05 -0.86
N THR A 64 -0.21 -10.45 -1.83
CA THR A 64 0.85 -9.60 -2.37
C THR A 64 0.30 -8.49 -3.28
N ARG A 65 -0.89 -8.66 -3.86
CA ARG A 65 -1.48 -7.66 -4.77
C ARG A 65 -1.85 -6.36 -4.08
N ALA A 66 -2.48 -6.40 -2.90
CA ALA A 66 -2.81 -5.19 -2.15
C ALA A 66 -1.53 -4.42 -1.78
N ILE A 67 -0.46 -5.13 -1.44
CA ILE A 67 0.86 -4.54 -1.18
C ILE A 67 1.40 -3.87 -2.45
N VAL A 68 1.33 -4.53 -3.61
CA VAL A 68 1.77 -3.95 -4.88
C VAL A 68 0.99 -2.68 -5.24
N THR A 69 -0.34 -2.70 -5.11
CA THR A 69 -1.17 -1.51 -5.37
C THR A 69 -0.86 -0.38 -4.38
N VAL A 70 -0.67 -0.69 -3.10
CA VAL A 70 -0.27 0.27 -2.06
C VAL A 70 1.11 0.86 -2.37
N SER A 71 2.09 0.03 -2.74
CA SER A 71 3.42 0.50 -3.14
C SER A 71 3.36 1.42 -4.36
N LEU A 72 2.52 1.09 -5.34
CA LEU A 72 2.31 1.97 -6.50
C LEU A 72 1.68 3.31 -6.09
N LEU A 73 0.66 3.30 -5.23
CA LEU A 73 0.05 4.52 -4.69
C LEU A 73 1.06 5.37 -3.92
N TYR A 74 1.95 4.74 -3.14
CA TYR A 74 3.04 5.40 -2.45
C TYR A 74 4.00 6.09 -3.43
N GLU A 75 4.41 5.38 -4.48
CA GLU A 75 5.23 5.97 -5.54
C GLU A 75 4.53 7.13 -6.27
N LEU A 76 3.22 7.01 -6.53
CA LEU A 76 2.45 8.08 -7.18
C LEU A 76 2.40 9.34 -6.31
N ILE A 77 2.21 9.20 -5.00
CA ILE A 77 2.25 10.32 -4.06
C ILE A 77 3.64 10.95 -4.04
N HIS A 78 4.70 10.14 -3.92
CA HIS A 78 6.07 10.63 -3.86
C HIS A 78 6.50 11.36 -5.15
N ARG A 79 5.97 10.95 -6.30
CA ARG A 79 6.22 11.59 -7.62
C ARG A 79 5.30 12.76 -7.92
N GLY A 80 4.33 13.08 -7.04
CA GLY A 80 3.29 14.08 -7.32
C GLY A 80 2.30 13.67 -8.43
N GLY A 81 2.30 12.38 -8.82
CA GLY A 81 1.50 11.83 -9.91
C GLY A 81 0.10 11.36 -9.51
N LEU A 82 -0.26 11.39 -8.22
CA LEU A 82 -1.54 10.88 -7.72
C LEU A 82 -2.74 11.60 -8.37
N ARG A 83 -2.78 12.93 -8.32
CA ARG A 83 -3.88 13.72 -8.94
C ARG A 83 -3.96 13.47 -10.44
N GLN A 84 -2.84 13.29 -11.12
CA GLN A 84 -2.81 12.96 -12.55
C GLN A 84 -3.33 11.54 -12.82
N ALA A 85 -3.06 10.57 -11.93
CA ALA A 85 -3.56 9.21 -12.05
C ALA A 85 -5.09 9.12 -11.86
N LEU A 86 -5.64 10.01 -11.03
CA LEU A 86 -7.07 10.06 -10.68
C LEU A 86 -7.89 10.96 -11.63
N LYS A 87 -7.28 11.87 -12.38
CA LYS A 87 -7.99 12.84 -13.23
C LYS A 87 -8.69 12.18 -14.42
N GLY A 88 -9.89 12.67 -14.74
CA GLY A 88 -10.60 12.32 -15.97
C GLY A 88 -11.15 10.90 -15.98
N ARG A 89 -11.44 10.34 -14.81
CA ARG A 89 -12.06 9.02 -14.66
C ARG A 89 -13.57 9.16 -14.68
N ASP A 90 -14.22 8.25 -15.38
CA ASP A 90 -15.65 8.04 -15.36
C ASP A 90 -16.06 7.15 -14.17
N ASP A 91 -17.36 7.02 -13.93
CA ASP A 91 -17.87 6.26 -12.79
C ASP A 91 -17.40 4.81 -12.78
N VAL A 92 -17.28 4.20 -13.96
CA VAL A 92 -16.87 2.81 -14.14
C VAL A 92 -15.40 2.61 -13.80
N SER A 93 -14.51 3.54 -14.18
CA SER A 93 -13.09 3.45 -13.83
C SER A 93 -12.77 3.96 -12.42
N LEU A 94 -13.68 4.72 -11.79
CA LEU A 94 -13.56 5.16 -10.41
C LEU A 94 -13.99 4.07 -9.41
N GLU A 95 -14.98 3.24 -9.78
CA GLU A 95 -15.49 2.16 -8.94
C GLU A 95 -14.38 1.21 -8.40
N PRO A 96 -13.43 0.70 -9.21
CA PRO A 96 -12.34 -0.16 -8.72
C PRO A 96 -11.46 0.49 -7.66
N ILE A 97 -11.23 1.81 -7.76
CA ILE A 97 -10.44 2.57 -6.79
C ILE A 97 -11.19 2.66 -5.46
N LEU A 98 -12.47 3.03 -5.52
CA LEU A 98 -13.31 3.14 -4.32
C LEU A 98 -13.51 1.78 -3.65
N ASN A 99 -13.69 0.71 -4.42
CA ASN A 99 -13.76 -0.66 -3.91
C ASN A 99 -12.43 -1.09 -3.25
N PHE A 100 -11.30 -0.71 -3.83
CA PHE A 100 -9.99 -0.98 -3.25
C PHE A 100 -9.81 -0.26 -1.91
N LEU A 101 -10.20 1.02 -1.82
CA LEU A 101 -10.21 1.78 -0.57
C LEU A 101 -11.15 1.13 0.45
N LEU A 102 -12.40 0.85 0.08
CA LEU A 102 -13.40 0.23 0.96
C LEU A 102 -12.95 -1.11 1.54
N LYS A 103 -12.17 -1.89 0.77
CA LYS A 103 -11.64 -3.19 1.19
C LYS A 103 -10.47 -3.05 2.16
N ASN A 104 -9.60 -2.06 1.94
CA ASN A 104 -8.27 -2.03 2.55
C ASN A 104 -8.10 -0.90 3.59
N ILE A 105 -9.00 0.08 3.69
CA ILE A 105 -8.84 1.26 4.56
C ILE A 105 -8.68 0.92 6.06
N ASN A 106 -9.25 -0.19 6.53
CA ASN A 106 -9.15 -0.63 7.93
C ASN A 106 -7.81 -1.33 8.25
N ASN A 107 -6.93 -1.57 7.26
CA ASN A 107 -5.66 -2.23 7.54
C ASN A 107 -4.62 -1.20 8.02
N MET A 108 -4.27 -1.32 9.30
CA MET A 108 -3.33 -0.43 10.00
C MET A 108 -1.98 -0.24 9.28
N ARG A 109 -1.52 -1.22 8.50
CA ARG A 109 -0.21 -1.17 7.82
C ARG A 109 -0.11 -0.02 6.81
N TYR A 110 -1.21 0.32 6.15
CA TYR A 110 -1.23 1.32 5.07
C TYR A 110 -2.43 2.26 5.15
N ALA A 111 -3.11 2.30 6.31
CA ALA A 111 -4.28 3.13 6.53
C ALA A 111 -4.00 4.62 6.25
N SER A 112 -2.89 5.18 6.78
CA SER A 112 -2.52 6.59 6.56
C SER A 112 -2.45 6.91 5.06
N LEU A 113 -1.76 6.08 4.28
CA LEU A 113 -1.63 6.28 2.84
C LEU A 113 -2.99 6.21 2.13
N LEU A 114 -3.83 5.24 2.49
CA LEU A 114 -5.15 5.08 1.88
C LEU A 114 -6.12 6.21 2.27
N VAL A 115 -5.96 6.81 3.45
CA VAL A 115 -6.70 8.00 3.86
C VAL A 115 -6.31 9.18 2.98
N ASP A 116 -5.02 9.43 2.77
CA ASP A 116 -4.54 10.51 1.89
C ASP A 116 -5.05 10.35 0.44
N VAL A 117 -5.02 9.12 -0.08
CA VAL A 117 -5.57 8.78 -1.40
C VAL A 117 -7.09 8.98 -1.41
N GLY A 118 -7.78 8.57 -0.36
CA GLY A 118 -9.23 8.75 -0.20
C GLY A 118 -9.62 10.22 -0.17
N GLU A 119 -8.94 11.04 0.62
CA GLU A 119 -9.14 12.49 0.70
C GLU A 119 -8.95 13.15 -0.66
N THR A 120 -7.83 12.85 -1.34
CA THR A 120 -7.55 13.37 -2.68
C THR A 120 -8.64 12.97 -3.69
N THR A 121 -9.12 11.73 -3.61
CA THR A 121 -10.18 11.24 -4.51
C THR A 121 -11.51 11.95 -4.24
N LEU A 122 -11.89 12.10 -2.97
CA LEU A 122 -13.12 12.79 -2.59
C LEU A 122 -13.07 14.28 -2.95
N ASP A 123 -11.95 14.95 -2.74
CA ASP A 123 -11.72 16.35 -3.13
C ASP A 123 -11.90 16.55 -4.65
N MET A 124 -11.32 15.67 -5.46
CA MET A 124 -11.40 15.78 -6.93
C MET A 124 -12.80 15.55 -7.49
N TYR A 125 -13.60 14.68 -6.86
CA TYR A 125 -14.90 14.26 -7.39
C TYR A 125 -16.09 14.82 -6.61
N ALA A 126 -15.87 15.64 -5.56
CA ALA A 126 -16.90 16.14 -4.64
C ALA A 126 -18.16 16.70 -5.32
N SER A 127 -17.98 17.45 -6.42
CA SER A 127 -19.09 18.06 -7.17
C SER A 127 -19.90 17.08 -8.02
N VAL A 128 -19.32 15.92 -8.34
CA VAL A 128 -19.90 14.91 -9.25
C VAL A 128 -20.48 13.72 -8.49
N LEU A 129 -20.17 13.57 -7.19
CA LEU A 129 -20.60 12.42 -6.37
C LEU A 129 -22.11 12.17 -6.38
N SER A 130 -22.92 13.23 -6.43
CA SER A 130 -24.39 13.14 -6.42
C SER A 130 -25.00 12.70 -7.75
N GLN A 131 -24.20 12.58 -8.82
CA GLN A 131 -24.70 12.22 -10.15
C GLN A 131 -24.79 10.70 -10.33
N SER A 132 -24.09 9.92 -9.50
CA SER A 132 -23.97 8.47 -9.66
C SER A 132 -24.40 7.72 -8.39
N PRO A 133 -25.52 6.97 -8.42
CA PRO A 133 -26.01 6.26 -7.25
C PRO A 133 -25.08 5.12 -6.80
N ILE A 134 -24.28 4.58 -7.73
CA ILE A 134 -23.30 3.51 -7.45
C ILE A 134 -22.16 4.07 -6.59
N ILE A 135 -21.58 5.19 -7.00
CA ILE A 135 -20.50 5.87 -6.28
C ILE A 135 -20.99 6.33 -4.91
N GLU A 136 -22.18 6.96 -4.86
CA GLU A 136 -22.76 7.42 -3.60
C GLU A 136 -22.89 6.28 -2.58
N LYS A 137 -23.36 5.11 -3.02
CA LYS A 137 -23.46 3.92 -2.18
C LYS A 137 -22.09 3.44 -1.68
N LEU A 138 -21.06 3.47 -2.52
CA LEU A 138 -19.70 3.08 -2.13
C LEU A 138 -19.11 4.05 -1.09
N ILE A 139 -19.32 5.35 -1.27
CA ILE A 139 -18.87 6.39 -0.33
C ILE A 139 -19.62 6.31 0.99
N SER A 140 -20.93 6.08 0.97
CA SER A 140 -21.72 5.88 2.19
C SER A 140 -21.24 4.67 2.99
N LYS A 141 -20.92 3.55 2.30
CA LYS A 141 -20.28 2.39 2.93
C LYS A 141 -18.90 2.71 3.50
N LEU A 142 -18.09 3.47 2.76
CA LEU A 142 -16.76 3.89 3.21
C LEU A 142 -16.86 4.75 4.49
N ARG A 143 -17.76 5.73 4.50
CA ARG A 143 -18.05 6.58 5.66
C ARG A 143 -18.45 5.74 6.86
N THR A 144 -19.38 4.81 6.69
CA THR A 144 -19.85 3.94 7.78
C THR A 144 -18.71 3.11 8.35
N LYS A 145 -17.86 2.52 7.49
CA LYS A 145 -16.68 1.76 7.91
C LYS A 145 -15.68 2.62 8.70
N VAL A 146 -15.34 3.80 8.20
CA VAL A 146 -14.39 4.70 8.88
C VAL A 146 -14.95 5.16 10.22
N GLN A 147 -16.24 5.49 10.30
CA GLN A 147 -16.88 5.86 11.57
C GLN A 147 -16.86 4.72 12.60
N GLN A 148 -17.10 3.48 12.16
CA GLN A 148 -17.00 2.30 13.02
C GLN A 148 -15.57 2.11 13.53
N GLU A 149 -14.58 2.25 12.66
CA GLU A 149 -13.17 2.12 13.01
C GLU A 149 -12.73 3.18 14.03
N VAL A 150 -13.10 4.44 13.81
CA VAL A 150 -12.82 5.54 14.76
C VAL A 150 -13.45 5.27 16.12
N LYS A 151 -14.70 4.76 16.14
CA LYS A 151 -15.37 4.38 17.40
C LYS A 151 -14.61 3.26 18.11
N ILE A 152 -14.22 2.21 17.39
CA ILE A 152 -13.46 1.09 17.95
C ILE A 152 -12.12 1.56 18.51
N GLN A 153 -11.37 2.38 17.76
CA GLN A 153 -10.08 2.92 18.20
C GLN A 153 -10.21 3.82 19.45
N THR A 154 -11.30 4.59 19.53
CA THR A 154 -11.60 5.42 20.70
C THR A 154 -11.87 4.56 21.94
N GLU A 155 -12.67 3.50 21.82
CA GLU A 155 -12.94 2.58 22.94
C GLU A 155 -11.69 1.80 23.35
N LEU A 156 -10.90 1.31 22.38
CA LEU A 156 -9.61 0.65 22.66
C LEU A 156 -8.65 1.58 23.42
N SER A 157 -8.59 2.86 23.05
CA SER A 157 -7.75 3.85 23.72
C SER A 157 -8.18 4.08 25.18
N LYS A 158 -9.49 4.09 25.46
CA LYS A 158 -10.01 4.19 26.84
C LYS A 158 -9.66 2.96 27.69
N VAL A 159 -9.77 1.77 27.12
CA VAL A 159 -9.40 0.52 27.80
C VAL A 159 -7.90 0.49 28.09
N LEU A 160 -7.07 0.87 27.12
CA LEU A 160 -5.62 0.97 27.30
C LEU A 160 -5.25 1.97 28.40
N GLY A 161 -5.88 3.14 28.43
CA GLY A 161 -5.67 4.15 29.47
C GLY A 161 -6.06 3.65 30.88
N SER A 162 -7.19 2.95 30.99
CA SER A 162 -7.62 2.32 32.25
C SER A 162 -6.61 1.27 32.74
N LEU A 163 -6.10 0.44 31.82
CA LEU A 163 -5.10 -0.58 32.12
C LEU A 163 -3.77 0.04 32.55
N GLN A 164 -3.32 1.11 31.89
CA GLN A 164 -2.14 1.87 32.30
C GLN A 164 -2.29 2.43 33.71
N MET A 165 -3.44 3.01 34.07
CA MET A 165 -3.70 3.53 35.42
C MET A 165 -3.57 2.43 36.50
N ILE A 166 -4.10 1.24 36.25
CA ILE A 166 -4.01 0.10 37.18
C ILE A 166 -2.55 -0.36 37.32
N MET A 167 -1.84 -0.53 36.21
CA MET A 167 -0.43 -0.96 36.23
C MET A 167 0.46 0.07 36.92
N SER A 168 0.27 1.36 36.65
CA SER A 168 1.01 2.43 37.33
C SER A 168 0.81 2.38 38.85
N LYS A 169 -0.42 2.17 39.32
CA LYS A 169 -0.70 1.98 40.76
C LYS A 169 -0.05 0.71 41.32
N GLY A 170 -0.07 -0.39 40.57
CA GLY A 170 0.58 -1.65 40.98
C GLY A 170 2.11 -1.55 41.09
N ILE A 171 2.75 -0.75 40.23
CA ILE A 171 4.20 -0.47 40.29
C ILE A 171 4.53 0.43 41.49
N ILE A 172 3.69 1.44 41.79
CA ILE A 172 3.86 2.31 42.97
C ILE A 172 3.75 1.49 44.27
N ASN A 173 2.81 0.53 44.33
CA ASN A 173 2.60 -0.31 45.51
C ASN A 173 3.77 -1.27 45.82
N LYS A 174 4.64 -1.58 44.85
CA LYS A 174 5.87 -2.36 45.10
C LYS A 174 7.03 -1.51 45.63
N ARG A 175 6.90 -0.19 45.71
CA ARG A 175 8.02 0.74 45.97
C ARG A 175 7.98 1.47 47.32
N ALA A 176 7.03 1.18 48.22
CA ALA A 176 7.07 1.69 49.61
C ALA A 176 6.22 0.82 50.57
N PRO A 177 6.64 0.55 51.84
CA PRO A 177 7.87 0.93 52.54
C PRO A 177 8.60 -0.26 53.23
N ASP A 178 9.72 -0.72 52.67
CA ASP A 178 10.68 -1.59 53.41
C ASP A 178 11.81 -0.76 54.08
N ASP A 179 11.79 0.57 53.94
CA ASP A 179 12.89 1.47 54.38
C ASP A 179 12.69 2.16 55.74
N ILE A 180 11.70 1.77 56.56
CA ILE A 180 11.35 2.53 57.80
C ILE A 180 11.87 1.89 59.11
N ASN A 181 12.51 0.71 59.11
CA ASN A 181 12.82 0.02 60.38
C ASN A 181 14.28 -0.43 60.58
N MET A 182 15.25 0.48 60.39
CA MET A 182 16.66 0.18 60.69
C MET A 182 17.44 1.32 61.38
N GLN A 183 16.78 2.19 62.16
CA GLN A 183 17.47 3.28 62.89
C GLN A 183 17.03 3.49 64.35
N ASN A 184 16.38 2.52 65.02
CA ASN A 184 16.11 2.60 66.46
C ASN A 184 16.64 1.36 67.20
N GLU A 185 17.94 1.12 67.13
CA GLU A 185 18.70 0.43 68.17
C GLU A 185 19.98 1.24 68.43
N ILE A 186 19.98 1.99 69.54
CA ILE A 186 21.04 2.25 70.53
C ILE A 186 20.50 3.31 71.51
#